data_AF-A0AA39VUN5-F1
#
_entry.id   AF-A0AA39VUN5-F1
#
_cell.length_a   1.000
_cell.length_b   1.000
_cell.length_c   1.000
_cell.angle_alpha   90.00
_cell.angle_beta   90.00
_cell.angle_gamma   90.00
#
_symmetry.space_group_name_H-M   'P 1'
#
loop_
_entity.id
_entity.type
_entity.pdbx_description
1 polymer ?
#
loop_
_entity_poly.entity_id
_entity_poly.type
_entity_poly.pdbx_seq_one_letter_code
_entity_poly.pdbx_strand_id
1 'polypeptide(L)'
;MAAIFITTFFYLYCACFRCAAFGSLAPGNLLTGFGFYEPYWLIDFANAYIILHLVGAYQIYSQPVFAFGERWFTNKFPTSRFVNNFYTFKNIPPLPPLKINLLRVCFRTAYVASTTAVAMIFPYFNDVLIVLGALNF
;
A
#
# COMPACT_ATOMS: atom_id res chain seq x y z
N MET A 1 11.22 24.29 -2.79
CA MET A 1 11.56 24.59 -4.21
C MET A 1 12.32 23.44 -4.88
N ALA A 2 13.47 23.01 -4.37
CA ALA A 2 14.31 21.99 -5.03
C ALA A 2 13.61 20.64 -5.28
N ALA A 3 12.84 20.12 -4.30
CA ALA A 3 12.12 18.85 -4.46
C ALA A 3 11.10 18.86 -5.61
N ILE A 4 10.40 19.98 -5.80
CA ILE A 4 9.42 20.15 -6.90
C ILE A 4 10.16 20.15 -8.24
N PHE A 5 11.26 20.90 -8.35
CA PHE A 5 12.09 20.89 -9.56
C PHE A 5 12.62 19.49 -9.90
N ILE A 6 13.16 18.77 -8.90
CA ILE A 6 13.72 17.43 -9.11
C ILE A 6 12.63 16.44 -9.54
N THR A 7 11.48 16.44 -8.88
CA THR A 7 10.36 15.54 -9.22
C THR A 7 9.78 15.85 -10.59
N THR A 8 9.55 17.13 -10.93
CA THR A 8 9.10 17.55 -12.26
C THR A 8 10.09 17.15 -13.34
N PHE A 9 11.39 17.38 -13.13
CA PHE A 9 12.42 16.97 -14.08
C PHE A 9 12.42 15.45 -14.30
N PHE A 10 12.35 14.67 -13.22
CA PHE A 10 12.32 13.20 -13.31
C PHE A 10 11.08 12.69 -14.05
N TYR A 11 9.89 13.21 -13.71
CA TYR A 11 8.65 12.83 -14.40
C TYR A 11 8.66 13.20 -15.88
N LEU A 12 9.16 14.40 -16.21
CA LEU A 12 9.29 14.84 -17.60
C LEU A 12 10.26 13.95 -18.38
N TYR A 13 11.42 13.64 -17.80
CA TYR A 13 12.42 12.78 -18.43
C TYR A 13 11.82 11.39 -18.69
N CYS A 14 11.21 10.74 -17.69
CA CYS A 14 10.53 9.46 -17.84
C CYS A 14 9.42 9.48 -18.91
N ALA A 15 8.63 10.55 -18.98
CA ALA A 15 7.59 10.72 -20.00
C ALA A 15 8.19 10.82 -21.41
N CYS A 16 9.23 11.65 -21.59
CA CYS A 16 9.92 11.80 -22.86
C CYS A 16 10.53 10.48 -23.37
N PHE A 17 11.20 9.69 -22.52
CA PHE A 17 11.72 8.37 -22.95
C PHE A 17 10.60 7.40 -23.31
N ARG A 18 9.52 7.37 -22.55
CA ARG A 18 8.37 6.53 -22.87
C ARG A 18 7.80 6.87 -24.24
N CYS A 19 7.60 8.16 -24.51
CA CYS A 19 7.10 8.62 -25.81
C CYS A 19 8.11 8.32 -26.94
N ALA A 20 9.41 8.49 -26.70
CA ALA A 20 10.46 8.20 -27.69
C ALA A 20 10.58 6.71 -28.01
N ALA A 21 10.42 5.83 -27.01
CA ALA A 21 10.55 4.39 -27.17
C ALA A 21 9.31 3.72 -27.78
N PHE A 22 8.10 4.20 -27.44
CA PHE A 22 6.85 3.51 -27.79
C PHE A 22 5.87 4.35 -28.63
N GLY A 23 6.07 5.67 -28.71
CA GLY A 23 5.17 6.57 -29.43
C GLY A 23 3.72 6.40 -29.00
N SER A 24 2.82 6.27 -29.99
CA SER A 24 1.38 6.05 -29.79
C SER A 24 1.01 4.65 -29.27
N LEU A 25 1.97 3.71 -29.20
CA LEU A 25 1.76 2.35 -28.72
C LEU A 25 2.14 2.18 -27.24
N ALA A 26 2.44 3.27 -26.52
CA ALA A 26 2.83 3.22 -25.13
C ALA A 26 1.71 2.64 -24.24
N PRO A 27 1.94 1.51 -23.52
CA PRO A 27 0.92 0.94 -22.67
C PRO A 27 0.75 1.74 -21.37
N GLY A 28 -0.48 1.73 -20.82
CA GLY A 28 -0.81 2.41 -19.57
C GLY A 28 0.03 1.90 -18.39
N ASN A 29 0.17 0.57 -18.27
CA ASN A 29 1.15 -0.06 -17.39
C ASN A 29 2.25 -0.72 -18.23
N LEU A 30 3.48 -0.19 -18.13
CA LEU A 30 4.63 -0.76 -18.83
C LEU A 30 4.84 -2.23 -18.43
N LEU A 31 4.68 -2.56 -17.16
CA LEU A 31 5.06 -3.87 -16.61
C LEU A 31 4.12 -5.00 -17.03
N THR A 32 2.93 -4.69 -17.53
CA THR A 32 1.95 -5.67 -18.04
C THR A 32 1.66 -5.51 -19.52
N GLY A 33 1.95 -4.35 -20.11
CA GLY A 33 1.75 -4.08 -21.54
C GLY A 33 2.87 -4.58 -22.44
N PHE A 34 3.98 -5.04 -21.85
CA PHE A 34 5.03 -5.73 -22.59
C PHE A 34 4.66 -7.20 -22.81
N GLY A 35 4.08 -7.50 -23.97
CA GLY A 35 4.14 -8.84 -24.56
C GLY A 35 5.53 -9.14 -25.15
N PHE A 36 6.61 -8.60 -24.58
CA PHE A 36 7.96 -8.67 -25.13
C PHE A 36 8.74 -9.85 -24.59
N TYR A 37 9.18 -10.67 -25.55
CA TYR A 37 10.27 -11.63 -25.48
C TYR A 37 11.55 -10.94 -24.97
N GLU A 38 12.05 -11.40 -23.82
CA GLU A 38 13.39 -11.18 -23.24
C GLU A 38 13.86 -9.72 -22.96
N PRO A 39 14.45 -9.43 -21.77
CA PRO A 39 14.76 -10.33 -20.66
C PRO A 39 13.81 -10.09 -19.46
N TYR A 40 13.09 -11.14 -19.05
CA TYR A 40 12.08 -11.09 -17.97
C TYR A 40 12.63 -10.61 -16.62
N TRP A 41 13.93 -10.85 -16.36
CA TRP A 41 14.59 -10.46 -15.12
C TRP A 41 14.47 -8.96 -14.77
N LEU A 42 14.46 -8.07 -15.76
CA LEU A 42 14.43 -6.63 -15.53
C LEU A 42 13.02 -6.17 -15.12
N ILE A 43 12.00 -6.79 -15.71
CA ILE A 43 10.60 -6.60 -15.36
C ILE A 43 10.35 -7.16 -13.96
N ASP A 44 10.85 -8.35 -13.66
CA ASP A 44 10.72 -8.98 -12.34
C ASP A 44 11.45 -8.16 -11.26
N PHE A 45 12.63 -7.63 -11.57
CA PHE A 45 13.37 -6.76 -10.67
C PHE A 45 12.66 -5.43 -10.42
N ALA A 46 12.08 -4.83 -11.46
CA ALA A 46 11.24 -3.63 -11.31
C ALA A 46 9.99 -3.91 -10.47
N ASN A 47 9.31 -5.04 -10.69
CA ASN A 47 8.18 -5.49 -9.88
C ASN A 47 8.58 -5.72 -8.41
N ALA A 48 9.77 -6.28 -8.15
CA ALA A 48 10.27 -6.47 -6.79
C ALA A 48 10.43 -5.14 -6.03
N TYR A 49 10.95 -4.10 -6.68
CA TYR A 49 11.03 -2.76 -6.08
C TYR A 49 9.66 -2.13 -5.83
N ILE A 50 8.71 -2.33 -6.74
CA ILE A 50 7.33 -1.86 -6.55
C ILE A 50 6.70 -2.55 -5.35
N ILE A 51 6.87 -3.86 -5.21
CA ILE A 51 6.38 -4.61 -4.04
C ILE A 51 7.04 -4.07 -2.77
N LEU A 52 8.36 -3.90 -2.74
CA LEU A 52 9.08 -3.36 -1.59
C LEU A 52 8.53 -1.96 -1.20
N HIS A 53 8.37 -1.08 -2.18
CA HIS A 53 7.85 0.27 -1.98
C HIS A 53 6.40 0.26 -1.47
N LEU A 54 5.52 -0.53 -2.09
CA LEU A 54 4.12 -0.63 -1.73
C LEU A 54 3.91 -1.26 -0.35
N VAL A 55 4.70 -2.28 0.02
CA VAL A 55 4.65 -2.87 1.36
C VAL A 55 5.05 -1.84 2.41
N GLY A 56 6.12 -1.08 2.16
CA GLY A 56 6.55 0.01 3.06
C GLY A 56 5.49 1.11 3.19
N ALA A 57 4.94 1.57 2.05
CA ALA A 57 3.87 2.55 2.03
C ALA A 57 2.64 2.04 2.80
N TYR A 58 2.19 0.81 2.55
CA TYR A 58 1.04 0.21 3.23
C TYR A 58 1.25 0.16 4.74
N GLN A 59 2.44 -0.20 5.22
CA GLN A 59 2.76 -0.23 6.64
C GLN A 59 2.65 1.16 7.29
N ILE A 60 3.15 2.20 6.63
CA ILE A 60 3.14 3.58 7.13
C ILE A 60 1.72 4.16 7.09
N TYR A 61 1.03 4.05 5.95
CA TYR A 61 -0.32 4.60 5.77
C TYR A 61 -1.38 3.90 6.63
N SER A 62 -1.18 2.62 6.98
CA SER A 62 -2.11 1.90 7.85
C SER A 62 -2.02 2.32 9.33
N GLN A 63 -0.87 2.83 9.81
CA GLN A 63 -0.71 3.16 11.24
C GLN A 63 -1.73 4.18 11.76
N PRO A 64 -1.96 5.34 11.08
CA PRO A 64 -2.93 6.32 11.54
C PRO A 64 -4.36 5.78 11.54
N VAL A 65 -4.72 4.94 10.56
CA VAL A 65 -6.04 4.29 10.47
C VAL A 65 -6.25 3.37 11.67
N PHE A 66 -5.24 2.57 12.01
CA PHE A 66 -5.30 1.71 13.20
C PHE A 66 -5.38 2.52 14.49
N ALA A 67 -4.60 3.58 14.62
CA ALA A 67 -4.62 4.44 15.80
C ALA A 67 -5.98 5.14 15.98
N PHE A 68 -6.56 5.66 14.89
CA PHE A 68 -7.88 6.28 14.90
C PHE A 68 -8.98 5.27 15.25
N GLY A 69 -8.98 4.11 14.60
CA GLY A 69 -9.94 3.03 14.87
C GLY A 69 -9.87 2.56 16.32
N GLU A 70 -8.67 2.24 16.82
CA GLU A 70 -8.47 1.78 18.20
C GLU A 70 -8.92 2.84 19.22
N ARG A 71 -8.62 4.12 18.97
CA ARG A 71 -9.08 5.23 19.83
C ARG A 71 -10.60 5.36 19.81
N TRP A 72 -11.22 5.23 18.65
CA TRP A 72 -12.68 5.32 18.52
C TRP A 72 -13.39 4.19 19.27
N PHE A 73 -12.93 2.95 19.13
CA PHE A 73 -13.50 1.81 19.85
C PHE A 73 -13.28 1.90 21.36
N THR A 74 -12.10 2.35 21.80
CA THR A 74 -11.78 2.56 23.22
C THR A 74 -12.68 3.64 23.84
N ASN A 75 -12.90 4.75 23.14
CA ASN A 75 -13.76 5.84 23.61
C ASN A 75 -15.24 5.43 23.65
N LYS A 76 -15.70 4.64 22.67
CA LYS A 76 -17.11 4.25 22.54
C LYS A 76 -17.49 3.11 23.49
N PHE A 77 -16.57 2.19 23.78
CA PHE A 77 -16.82 1.03 24.65
C PHE A 77 -15.77 0.92 25.78
N PRO A 78 -15.71 1.90 26.70
CA PRO A 78 -14.68 1.96 27.74
C PRO A 78 -14.74 0.80 28.74
N THR A 79 -15.91 0.16 28.91
CA THR A 79 -16.14 -0.95 29.85
C THR A 79 -16.02 -2.34 29.22
N SER A 80 -15.82 -2.44 27.90
CA SER A 80 -15.81 -3.73 27.22
C SER A 80 -14.52 -4.50 27.48
N ARG A 81 -14.65 -5.71 28.05
CA ARG A 81 -13.54 -6.65 28.26
C ARG A 81 -12.88 -7.05 26.93
N PHE A 82 -13.60 -7.03 25.80
CA PHE A 82 -13.02 -7.33 24.49
C PHE A 82 -12.03 -6.26 24.00
N VAL A 83 -12.20 -5.01 24.45
CA VAL A 83 -11.38 -3.85 24.06
C VAL A 83 -10.16 -3.69 24.97
N ASN A 84 -10.31 -3.96 26.26
CA ASN A 84 -9.30 -3.67 27.29
C ASN A 84 -8.57 -4.90 27.85
N ASN A 85 -8.93 -6.13 27.46
CA ASN A 85 -8.27 -7.32 28.00
C ASN A 85 -7.00 -7.64 27.20
N PHE A 86 -5.85 -7.36 27.81
CA PHE A 86 -4.53 -7.69 27.27
C PHE A 86 -4.17 -9.13 27.67
N TYR A 87 -4.30 -10.07 26.74
CA TYR A 87 -3.80 -11.41 26.95
C TYR A 87 -2.28 -11.38 26.78
N THR A 88 -1.55 -11.55 27.87
CA THR A 88 -0.08 -11.59 27.86
C THR A 88 0.35 -13.04 27.69
N PHE A 89 0.76 -13.43 26.49
CA PHE A 89 1.38 -14.74 26.27
C PHE A 89 2.83 -14.69 26.78
N LYS A 90 3.10 -15.32 27.92
CA LYS A 90 4.40 -15.29 28.62
C LYS A 90 5.29 -16.51 28.35
N ASN A 91 5.16 -17.22 27.21
CA ASN A 91 5.72 -18.58 27.14
C ASN A 91 6.43 -19.02 25.85
N ILE A 92 7.16 -18.14 25.14
CA ILE A 92 8.05 -18.57 24.04
C ILE A 92 9.44 -17.92 24.16
N PRO A 93 10.45 -18.61 24.72
CA PRO A 93 11.86 -18.22 24.53
C PRO A 93 12.17 -18.39 23.03
N PRO A 94 12.53 -17.34 22.24
CA PRO A 94 13.31 -16.13 22.56
C PRO A 94 12.57 -14.78 22.33
N LEU A 95 11.23 -14.77 22.33
CA LEU A 95 10.44 -13.59 21.93
C LEU A 95 9.93 -12.79 23.16
N PRO A 96 9.89 -11.45 23.08
CA PRO A 96 9.31 -10.61 24.13
C PRO A 96 7.82 -10.93 24.35
N PRO A 97 7.28 -10.71 25.57
CA PRO A 97 5.91 -11.06 25.92
C PRO A 97 4.90 -10.40 24.97
N LEU A 98 4.21 -11.21 24.17
CA LEU A 98 3.22 -10.76 23.21
C LEU A 98 1.94 -10.34 23.96
N LYS A 99 1.73 -9.03 24.08
CA LYS A 99 0.46 -8.45 24.53
C LYS A 99 -0.50 -8.43 23.36
N ILE A 100 -1.42 -9.38 23.33
CA ILE A 100 -2.43 -9.49 22.26
C ILE A 100 -3.72 -8.85 22.77
N ASN A 101 -4.23 -7.88 22.01
CA ASN A 101 -5.58 -7.35 22.17
C ASN A 101 -6.45 -7.94 21.06
N LEU A 102 -7.53 -8.65 21.42
CA LEU A 102 -8.43 -9.29 20.46
C LEU A 102 -9.06 -8.28 19.50
N LEU A 103 -9.40 -7.08 19.99
CA LEU A 103 -9.89 -5.98 19.14
C LEU A 103 -8.86 -5.63 18.07
N ARG A 104 -7.58 -5.50 18.44
CA ARG A 104 -6.51 -5.12 17.51
C ARG A 104 -6.31 -6.18 16.43
N VAL A 105 -6.38 -7.47 16.79
CA VAL A 105 -6.25 -8.57 15.82
C VAL A 105 -7.46 -8.61 14.87
N CYS A 106 -8.68 -8.55 15.42
CA CYS A 106 -9.91 -8.54 14.63
C CYS A 106 -9.96 -7.33 13.69
N PHE A 107 -9.63 -6.13 14.18
CA PHE A 107 -9.64 -4.91 13.39
C PHE A 107 -8.61 -4.95 12.24
N ARG A 108 -7.39 -5.41 12.52
CA ARG A 108 -6.34 -5.53 11.49
C ARG A 108 -6.70 -6.55 10.42
N THR A 109 -7.24 -7.70 10.82
CA THR A 109 -7.66 -8.75 9.87
C THR A 109 -8.84 -8.30 9.03
N ALA A 110 -9.84 -7.67 9.64
CA ALA A 110 -10.98 -7.08 8.91
C ALA A 110 -10.53 -5.99 7.93
N TYR A 111 -9.58 -5.13 8.30
CA TYR A 111 -9.02 -4.10 7.43
C TYR A 111 -8.27 -4.66 6.23
N VAL A 112 -7.41 -5.67 6.44
CA VAL A 112 -6.70 -6.34 5.34
C VAL A 112 -7.69 -7.06 4.42
N ALA A 113 -8.68 -7.76 5.00
CA ALA A 113 -9.70 -8.46 4.22
C ALA A 113 -10.54 -7.50 3.38
N SER A 114 -10.97 -6.36 3.95
CA SER A 114 -11.78 -5.38 3.22
C SER A 114 -11.00 -4.70 2.10
N THR A 115 -9.77 -4.25 2.36
CA THR A 115 -8.90 -3.64 1.34
C THR A 115 -8.58 -4.62 0.21
N THR A 116 -8.34 -5.90 0.53
CA THR A 116 -8.12 -6.95 -0.47
C THR A 116 -9.38 -7.21 -1.29
N ALA A 117 -10.56 -7.27 -0.66
CA ALA A 117 -11.82 -7.44 -1.37
C ALA A 117 -12.08 -6.27 -2.34
N VAL A 118 -11.83 -5.02 -1.91
CA VAL A 118 -11.93 -3.84 -2.77
C VAL A 118 -10.96 -3.94 -3.96
N ALA A 119 -9.71 -4.35 -3.72
CA ALA A 119 -8.72 -4.52 -4.79
C ALA A 119 -9.14 -5.60 -5.81
N MET A 120 -9.80 -6.67 -5.36
CA MET A 120 -10.32 -7.73 -6.24
C MET A 120 -11.55 -7.28 -7.05
N ILE A 121 -12.47 -6.53 -6.42
CA ILE A 121 -13.69 -6.04 -7.07
C ILE A 121 -13.37 -4.94 -8.09
N PHE A 122 -12.36 -4.11 -7.81
CA PHE A 122 -12.03 -2.95 -8.62
C PHE A 122 -10.55 -2.92 -9.04
N PRO A 123 -10.13 -3.75 -10.01
CA PRO A 123 -8.75 -3.87 -10.44
C PRO A 123 -8.29 -2.76 -11.43
N TYR A 124 -8.83 -1.55 -11.34
CA TYR A 124 -8.54 -0.43 -12.25
C TYR A 124 -7.52 0.54 -11.66
N PHE A 125 -6.32 0.06 -11.36
CA PHE A 125 -5.30 0.86 -10.67
C PHE A 125 -4.94 2.15 -11.41
N ASN A 126 -4.70 2.09 -12.73
CA ASN A 126 -4.29 3.25 -13.52
C ASN A 126 -5.39 4.33 -13.57
N ASP A 127 -6.65 3.93 -13.74
CA ASP A 127 -7.76 4.87 -13.86
C ASP A 127 -8.02 5.59 -12.53
N VAL A 128 -7.91 4.87 -11.40
CA VAL A 128 -7.99 5.48 -10.06
C VAL A 128 -6.92 6.55 -9.87
N LEU A 129 -5.67 6.25 -10.27
CA LEU A 129 -4.58 7.22 -10.15
C LEU A 129 -4.82 8.47 -11.01
N ILE A 130 -5.37 8.31 -12.22
CA ILE A 130 -5.71 9.45 -13.10
C ILE A 130 -6.78 10.33 -12.44
N VAL A 131 -7.85 9.72 -11.92
CA VAL A 131 -8.94 10.47 -11.25
C VAL A 131 -8.43 11.16 -9.97
N LEU A 132 -7.66 10.46 -9.13
CA LEU A 132 -7.08 11.05 -7.92
C LEU A 132 -6.09 12.17 -8.24
N GLY A 133 -5.34 12.04 -9.33
CA GLY A 133 -4.49 13.11 -9.85
C GLY A 133 -5.31 14.33 -10.26
N ALA A 134 -6.38 14.13 -11.03
CA ALA A 134 -7.27 15.21 -11.48
C ALA A 134 -8.03 15.92 -10.34
N LEU A 135 -8.24 15.26 -9.19
CA LEU A 135 -8.92 15.85 -8.04
C LEU A 135 -7.99 16.62 -7.10
N ASN A 136 -6.70 16.25 -7.02
CA ASN A 136 -5.74 16.85 -6.09
C ASN A 136 -4.92 18.01 -6.69
N PHE A 137 -4.89 18.14 -8.02
CA PHE A 137 -4.22 19.21 -8.77
C PHE A 137 -5.24 20.13 -9.43
#